data_AF-A0A543I1A3-F1
#
_entry.id   AF-A0A543I1A3-F1
#
_cell.length_a   1.000
_cell.length_b   1.000
_cell.length_c   1.000
_cell.angle_alpha   90.00
_cell.angle_beta   90.00
_cell.angle_gamma   90.00
#
_symmetry.space_group_name_H-M   'P 1'
#
loop_
_entity.id
_entity.type
_entity.pdbx_description
1 polymer ?
#
loop_
_entity_poly.entity_id
_entity_poly.type
_entity_poly.pdbx_seq_one_letter_code
_entity_poly.pdbx_strand_id
1 'polypeptide(L)'
;MSDAPTPPDPSPRTTRFAVVWSALLGCVLLGAAAWFSAISWSVLRAGHPAHLVTLVATGVVGALLVVRALLLHRRGPRAGTPSRRRWPRVLGRTLAGVATVAVVGSLVYLVPFSATPPAIAAMSGTADVRVTDATTTITLTPETDSATRGLVFQPGARVDPRAYVPMLTEVSRSGVLVVIVKQPFDIGFLAIDAPAAAIAAHPEVRTWAVGGHSLGGVAASSYAGSHTDTVRGLVLWASYPLGSLAQSGLQVASISGSADALATPADIEASRVDLPGDAAYTVVEGGVHAFFGDYGEQPGDGTPGVSREDAQRQIVDATVALMASLPTS
;
A
#
# COMPACT_ATOMS: atom_id res chain seq x y z
N MET A 1 33.85 -6.54 68.73
CA MET A 1 33.76 -5.71 67.51
C MET A 1 33.31 -6.63 66.39
N SER A 2 32.05 -6.52 65.98
CA SER A 2 31.48 -7.28 64.86
C SER A 2 31.24 -6.27 63.75
N ASP A 3 32.10 -6.31 62.72
CA ASP A 3 31.91 -5.54 61.50
C ASP A 3 30.77 -6.19 60.70
N ALA A 4 29.58 -5.60 60.79
CA ALA A 4 28.48 -5.94 59.90
C ALA A 4 28.82 -5.42 58.48
N PRO A 5 28.74 -6.25 57.43
CA PRO A 5 29.01 -5.80 56.07
C PRO A 5 27.94 -4.79 55.64
N THR A 6 28.39 -3.60 55.25
CA THR A 6 27.57 -2.55 54.66
C THR A 6 26.83 -3.08 53.43
N PRO A 7 25.50 -2.93 53.32
CA PRO A 7 24.78 -3.43 52.15
C PRO A 7 25.26 -2.69 50.88
N PRO A 8 25.34 -3.38 49.73
CA PRO A 8 25.84 -2.77 48.50
C PRO A 8 24.92 -1.62 48.08
N ASP A 9 25.53 -0.44 47.93
CA ASP A 9 24.92 0.79 47.43
C ASP A 9 24.11 0.51 46.14
N PRO A 10 22.83 0.95 46.02
CA PRO A 10 22.07 0.81 44.77
C PRO A 10 22.81 1.51 43.63
N SER A 11 23.53 0.72 42.82
CA SER A 11 24.58 1.28 41.98
C SER A 11 24.05 2.32 40.95
N PRO A 12 24.72 3.48 40.84
CA PRO A 12 24.41 4.55 39.87
C PRO A 12 24.43 4.08 38.40
N ARG A 13 24.98 2.88 38.14
CA ARG A 13 25.00 2.22 36.83
C ARG A 13 23.60 1.92 36.27
N THR A 14 22.64 1.56 37.12
CA THR A 14 21.29 1.16 36.66
C THR A 14 20.44 2.34 36.17
N THR A 15 20.54 3.48 36.85
CA THR A 15 19.89 4.75 36.45
C THR A 15 20.54 5.32 35.20
N ARG A 16 21.89 5.33 35.12
CA ARG A 16 22.62 5.73 33.90
C ARG A 16 22.22 4.89 32.70
N PHE A 17 22.16 3.56 32.84
CA PHE A 17 21.72 2.68 31.76
C PHE A 17 20.27 2.97 31.32
N ALA A 18 19.34 3.18 32.26
CA ALA A 18 17.94 3.46 31.92
C ALA A 18 17.77 4.78 31.16
N VAL A 19 18.56 5.81 31.52
CA VAL A 19 18.62 7.10 30.81
C VAL A 19 19.14 6.88 29.39
N VAL A 20 20.31 6.25 29.24
CA VAL A 20 20.94 6.01 27.93
C VAL A 20 20.04 5.16 27.03
N TRP A 21 19.45 4.08 27.57
CA TRP A 21 18.56 3.21 26.80
C TRP A 21 17.31 3.94 26.31
N SER A 22 16.65 4.73 27.17
CA SER A 22 15.45 5.49 26.78
C SER A 22 15.78 6.57 25.75
N ALA A 23 16.91 7.28 25.92
CA ALA A 23 17.38 8.27 24.96
C ALA A 23 17.71 7.63 23.60
N LEU A 24 18.39 6.48 23.60
CA LEU A 24 18.74 5.75 22.38
C LEU A 24 17.50 5.35 21.58
N LEU A 25 16.55 4.64 22.21
CA LEU A 25 15.31 4.24 21.53
C LEU A 25 14.52 5.45 21.04
N GLY A 26 14.44 6.51 21.86
CA GLY A 26 13.76 7.74 21.51
C GLY A 26 14.36 8.42 20.27
N CYS A 27 15.68 8.59 20.24
CA CYS A 27 16.40 9.17 19.10
C CYS A 27 16.30 8.31 17.84
N VAL A 28 16.35 6.97 17.97
CA VAL A 28 16.18 6.05 16.83
C VAL A 28 14.80 6.20 16.19
N LEU A 29 13.73 6.24 16.99
CA LEU A 29 12.37 6.40 16.48
C LEU A 29 12.16 7.79 15.83
N LEU A 30 12.69 8.86 16.44
CA LEU A 30 12.64 10.20 15.86
C LEU A 30 13.42 10.28 14.55
N GLY A 31 14.63 9.69 14.51
CA GLY A 31 15.47 9.64 13.31
C GLY A 31 14.81 8.84 12.18
N ALA A 32 14.22 7.69 12.49
CA ALA A 32 13.49 6.87 11.52
C ALA A 32 12.26 7.59 10.96
N ALA A 33 11.49 8.26 11.82
CA ALA A 33 10.35 9.07 11.39
C ALA A 33 10.79 10.24 10.49
N ALA A 34 11.83 10.99 10.90
CA ALA A 34 12.36 12.10 10.11
C ALA A 34 12.91 11.64 8.75
N TRP A 35 13.66 10.54 8.74
CA TRP A 35 14.19 9.93 7.51
C TRP A 35 13.06 9.50 6.57
N PHE A 36 12.09 8.72 7.06
CA PHE A 36 10.98 8.25 6.24
C PHE A 36 10.14 9.41 5.69
N SER A 37 9.93 10.45 6.50
CA SER A 37 9.29 11.70 6.05
C SER A 37 10.08 12.33 4.90
N ALA A 38 11.39 12.46 5.05
CA ALA A 38 12.23 13.15 4.07
C ALA A 38 12.23 12.47 2.69
N ILE A 39 12.22 11.14 2.65
CA ILE A 39 12.31 10.39 1.38
C ILE A 39 10.96 10.10 0.73
N SER A 40 9.85 10.16 1.49
CA SER A 40 8.53 9.73 1.01
C SER A 40 7.43 10.79 1.17
N TRP A 41 7.77 12.03 1.52
CA TRP A 41 6.80 13.10 1.85
C TRP A 41 5.69 13.29 0.82
N SER A 42 6.02 13.21 -0.47
CA SER A 42 5.04 13.35 -1.56
C SER A 42 3.95 12.27 -1.48
N VAL A 43 4.36 11.00 -1.36
CA VAL A 43 3.45 9.86 -1.26
C VAL A 43 2.70 9.88 0.06
N LEU A 44 3.38 10.14 1.19
CA LEU A 44 2.76 10.14 2.52
C LEU A 44 1.62 11.16 2.65
N ARG A 45 1.71 12.31 1.97
CA ARG A 45 0.64 13.31 1.96
C ARG A 45 -0.49 12.99 0.99
N ALA A 46 -0.17 12.39 -0.15
CA ALA A 46 -1.15 12.07 -1.18
C ALA A 46 -1.85 10.72 -0.96
N GLY A 47 -1.24 9.80 -0.19
CA GLY A 47 -1.75 8.47 0.09
C GLY A 47 -2.73 8.40 1.27
N HIS A 48 -2.95 7.19 1.78
CA HIS A 48 -3.89 6.96 2.87
C HIS A 48 -3.38 7.54 4.21
N PRO A 49 -4.26 8.17 5.04
CA PRO A 49 -3.85 8.80 6.31
C PRO A 49 -3.14 7.89 7.32
N ALA A 50 -3.32 6.57 7.20
CA ALA A 50 -2.67 5.58 8.09
C ALA A 50 -1.15 5.74 8.15
N HIS A 51 -0.51 6.13 7.04
CA HIS A 51 0.91 6.45 7.01
C HIS A 51 1.26 7.61 7.93
N LEU A 52 0.58 8.75 7.79
CA LEU A 52 0.83 9.95 8.58
C LEU A 52 0.52 9.71 10.06
N VAL A 53 -0.57 9.01 10.37
CA VAL A 53 -0.93 8.68 11.76
C VAL A 53 0.17 7.82 12.41
N THR A 54 0.65 6.79 11.73
CA THR A 54 1.71 5.91 12.23
C THR A 54 3.04 6.66 12.38
N LEU A 55 3.35 7.53 11.42
CA LEU A 55 4.54 8.36 11.45
C LEU A 55 4.53 9.34 12.63
N VAL A 56 3.42 10.04 12.84
CA VAL A 56 3.23 10.96 13.98
C VAL A 56 3.29 10.20 15.30
N ALA A 57 2.59 9.06 15.41
CA ALA A 57 2.64 8.21 16.60
C ALA A 57 4.08 7.75 16.92
N THR A 58 4.84 7.36 15.90
CA THR A 58 6.26 6.99 16.03
C THR A 58 7.09 8.15 16.57
N GLY A 59 6.92 9.35 16.00
CA GLY A 59 7.59 10.56 16.46
C GLY A 59 7.23 10.94 17.91
N VAL A 60 5.95 10.86 18.28
CA VAL A 60 5.48 11.15 19.64
C VAL A 60 6.07 10.16 20.65
N VAL A 61 6.04 8.86 20.36
CA VAL A 61 6.66 7.84 21.22
C VAL A 61 8.15 8.09 21.37
N GLY A 62 8.84 8.42 20.27
CA GLY A 62 10.25 8.79 20.28
C GLY A 62 10.53 9.99 21.21
N ALA A 63 9.77 11.07 21.06
CA ALA A 63 9.89 12.27 21.89
C ALA A 63 9.62 11.99 23.37
N LEU A 64 8.59 11.21 23.70
CA LEU A 64 8.28 10.82 25.08
C LEU A 64 9.41 10.01 25.72
N LEU A 65 10.08 9.15 24.97
CA LEU A 65 11.24 8.39 25.46
C LEU A 65 12.45 9.29 25.73
N VAL A 66 12.69 10.30 24.89
CA VAL A 66 13.73 11.32 25.13
C VAL A 66 13.38 12.18 26.36
N VAL A 67 12.15 12.68 26.46
CA VAL A 67 11.70 13.46 27.63
C VAL A 67 11.83 12.63 28.91
N ARG A 68 11.44 11.35 28.87
CA ARG A 68 11.64 10.42 29.99
C ARG A 68 13.12 10.31 30.35
N ALA A 69 14.02 10.17 29.37
CA ALA A 69 15.46 10.11 29.62
C ALA A 69 15.97 11.40 30.30
N LEU A 70 15.54 12.57 29.84
CA LEU A 70 15.88 13.86 30.43
C LEU A 70 15.35 14.01 31.88
N LEU A 71 14.11 13.61 32.13
CA LEU A 71 13.53 13.62 33.47
C LEU A 71 14.23 12.66 34.42
N LEU A 72 14.62 11.47 33.94
CA LEU A 72 15.42 10.50 34.71
C LEU A 72 16.82 11.02 34.99
N HIS A 73 17.44 11.72 34.03
CA HIS A 73 18.74 12.35 34.20
C HIS A 73 18.70 13.46 35.25
N ARG A 74 17.68 14.33 35.21
CA ARG A 74 17.47 15.42 36.18
C ARG A 74 17.16 14.95 37.60
N ARG A 75 16.45 13.83 37.75
CA ARG A 75 16.07 13.29 39.08
C ARG A 75 17.23 12.70 39.87
N GLY A 76 18.41 12.52 39.27
CA GLY A 76 19.57 11.92 39.90
C GLY A 76 19.37 10.43 40.27
N PRO A 77 20.43 9.74 40.74
CA PRO A 77 20.31 8.38 41.25
C PRO A 77 19.44 8.39 42.53
N ARG A 78 18.27 7.73 42.47
CA ARG A 78 17.45 7.49 43.66
C ARG A 78 18.07 6.36 44.48
N ALA A 79 18.22 6.57 45.79
CA ALA A 79 18.47 5.50 46.75
C ALA A 79 17.24 4.56 46.76
N GLY A 80 17.29 3.50 45.96
CA GLY A 80 16.21 2.53 45.85
C GLY A 80 16.46 1.35 46.78
N THR A 81 15.44 0.94 47.53
CA THR A 81 15.43 -0.37 48.19
C THR A 81 15.68 -1.47 47.14
N PRO A 82 16.55 -2.46 47.42
CA PRO A 82 16.92 -3.48 46.45
C PRO A 82 15.70 -4.33 46.05
N SER A 83 15.13 -4.00 44.89
CA SER A 83 14.06 -4.79 44.27
C SER A 83 14.60 -6.18 43.90
N ARG A 84 14.14 -7.21 44.61
CA ARG A 84 14.58 -8.62 44.46
C ARG A 84 14.36 -9.23 43.06
N ARG A 85 13.50 -8.66 42.21
CA ARG A 85 13.25 -9.18 40.85
C ARG A 85 13.78 -8.22 39.79
N ARG A 86 15.01 -8.48 39.29
CA ARG A 86 15.63 -7.70 38.19
C ARG A 86 15.10 -8.09 36.81
N TRP A 87 14.58 -9.31 36.67
CA TRP A 87 14.15 -9.89 35.38
C TRP A 87 13.00 -9.14 34.67
N PRO A 88 11.98 -8.56 35.34
CA PRO A 88 10.90 -7.87 34.62
C PRO A 88 11.38 -6.57 33.95
N ARG A 89 12.37 -5.91 34.56
CA ARG A 89 12.98 -4.68 34.01
C ARG A 89 13.86 -4.99 32.80
N VAL A 90 14.57 -6.12 32.83
CA VAL A 90 15.36 -6.59 31.69
C VAL A 90 14.42 -6.98 30.56
N LEU A 91 13.40 -7.80 30.86
CA LEU A 91 12.39 -8.21 29.89
C LEU A 91 11.69 -7.02 29.22
N GLY A 92 11.19 -6.06 30.00
CA GLY A 92 10.53 -4.87 29.44
C GLY A 92 11.44 -4.03 28.54
N ARG A 93 12.75 -3.97 28.82
CA ARG A 93 13.72 -3.27 27.95
C ARG A 93 14.01 -4.03 26.68
N THR A 94 14.16 -5.35 26.79
CA THR A 94 14.33 -6.22 25.62
C THR A 94 13.12 -6.11 24.70
N LEU A 95 11.90 -6.19 25.24
CA LEU A 95 10.66 -6.02 24.48
C LEU A 95 10.60 -4.63 23.82
N ALA A 96 10.97 -3.57 24.54
CA ALA A 96 11.02 -2.22 23.95
C ALA A 96 12.05 -2.12 22.82
N GLY A 97 13.24 -2.71 22.98
CA GLY A 97 14.26 -2.75 21.92
C GLY A 97 13.78 -3.51 20.69
N VAL A 98 13.18 -4.69 20.88
CA VAL A 98 12.60 -5.50 19.79
C VAL A 98 11.48 -4.73 19.08
N ALA A 99 10.58 -4.08 19.83
CA ALA A 99 9.52 -3.26 19.26
C ALA A 99 10.08 -2.08 18.45
N THR A 100 11.14 -1.41 18.92
CA THR A 100 11.81 -0.35 18.15
C THR A 100 12.41 -0.89 16.85
N VAL A 101 13.09 -2.04 16.89
CA VAL A 101 13.64 -2.67 15.67
C VAL A 101 12.51 -3.03 14.70
N ALA A 102 11.41 -3.60 15.19
CA ALA A 102 10.26 -3.93 14.36
C ALA A 102 9.67 -2.68 13.70
N VAL A 103 9.43 -1.59 14.45
CA VAL A 103 8.90 -0.34 13.90
C VAL A 103 9.83 0.24 12.84
N VAL A 104 11.14 0.32 13.11
CA VAL A 104 12.11 0.85 12.14
C VAL A 104 12.15 -0.04 10.90
N GLY A 105 12.20 -1.37 11.07
CA GLY A 105 12.15 -2.32 9.97
C GLY A 105 10.90 -2.18 9.12
N SER A 106 9.73 -1.98 9.75
CA SER A 106 8.48 -1.71 9.05
C SER A 106 8.52 -0.41 8.27
N LEU A 107 9.03 0.70 8.82
CA LEU A 107 9.14 1.97 8.08
C LEU A 107 10.09 1.86 6.88
N VAL A 108 11.19 1.12 7.02
CA VAL A 108 12.12 0.84 5.89
C VAL A 108 11.44 -0.01 4.83
N TYR A 109 10.68 -1.04 5.23
CA TYR A 109 9.94 -1.89 4.30
C TYR A 109 8.84 -1.11 3.58
N LEU A 110 8.15 -0.20 4.27
CA LEU A 110 7.03 0.59 3.75
C LEU A 110 7.46 1.79 2.89
N VAL A 111 8.74 1.90 2.51
CA VAL A 111 9.17 2.91 1.53
C VAL A 111 8.42 2.66 0.21
N PRO A 112 7.59 3.62 -0.25
CA PRO A 112 6.77 3.44 -1.43
C PRO A 112 7.56 3.66 -2.73
N PHE A 113 7.14 2.97 -3.79
CA PHE A 113 7.47 3.31 -5.16
C PHE A 113 6.69 4.58 -5.53
N SER A 114 7.42 5.67 -5.71
CA SER A 114 6.81 6.98 -5.97
C SER A 114 6.35 7.08 -7.42
N ALA A 115 5.18 7.69 -7.63
CA ALA A 115 4.72 8.04 -8.97
C ALA A 115 5.74 8.96 -9.65
N THR A 116 5.93 8.76 -10.96
CA THR A 116 6.84 9.61 -11.74
C THR A 116 6.28 11.04 -11.86
N PRO A 117 7.11 12.04 -12.21
CA PRO A 117 6.61 13.41 -12.38
C PRO A 117 5.46 13.54 -13.41
N PRO A 118 5.46 12.84 -14.57
CA PRO A 118 4.31 12.80 -15.47
C PRO A 118 3.03 12.27 -14.80
N ALA A 119 3.12 11.18 -14.03
CA ALA A 119 1.97 10.64 -13.30
C ALA A 119 1.40 11.59 -12.24
N ILE A 120 2.28 12.32 -11.54
CA ILE A 120 1.86 13.38 -10.61
C ILE A 120 1.19 14.53 -11.37
N ALA A 121 1.73 14.94 -12.52
CA ALA A 121 1.15 16.01 -13.33
C ALA A 121 -0.26 15.67 -13.84
N ALA A 122 -0.50 14.40 -14.17
CA ALA A 122 -1.80 13.89 -14.60
C ALA A 122 -2.92 14.08 -13.56
N MET A 123 -2.59 14.30 -12.28
CA MET A 123 -3.56 14.66 -11.23
C MET A 123 -4.30 15.97 -11.49
N SER A 124 -3.80 16.81 -12.40
CA SER A 124 -4.49 18.05 -12.80
C SER A 124 -5.73 17.80 -13.66
N GLY A 125 -5.93 16.56 -14.13
CA GLY A 125 -6.97 16.19 -15.06
C GLY A 125 -6.73 16.72 -16.47
N THR A 126 -7.73 16.50 -17.33
CA THR A 126 -7.74 16.95 -18.74
C THR A 126 -9.10 17.55 -19.08
N ALA A 127 -9.27 18.08 -20.29
CA ALA A 127 -10.54 18.65 -20.73
C ALA A 127 -11.69 17.63 -20.69
N ASP A 128 -11.39 16.35 -20.89
CA ASP A 128 -12.39 15.28 -21.01
C ASP A 128 -12.56 14.45 -19.73
N VAL A 129 -11.63 14.57 -18.77
CA VAL A 129 -11.63 13.78 -17.53
C VAL A 129 -11.21 14.64 -16.35
N ARG A 130 -12.11 14.72 -15.37
CA ARG A 130 -11.88 15.35 -14.08
C ARG A 130 -11.24 14.38 -13.11
N VAL A 131 -10.20 14.85 -12.42
CA VAL A 131 -9.54 14.12 -11.34
C VAL A 131 -9.91 14.76 -10.01
N THR A 132 -10.51 13.97 -9.11
CA THR A 132 -10.85 14.40 -7.76
C THR A 132 -10.04 13.61 -6.74
N ASP A 133 -9.25 14.32 -5.94
CA ASP A 133 -8.40 13.73 -4.92
C ASP A 133 -9.09 13.78 -3.56
N ALA A 134 -9.49 12.61 -3.03
CA ALA A 134 -10.15 12.47 -1.74
C ALA A 134 -9.21 11.80 -0.72
N THR A 135 -9.64 11.70 0.55
CA THR A 135 -8.80 11.15 1.63
C THR A 135 -8.36 9.71 1.38
N THR A 136 -9.24 8.87 0.83
CA THR A 136 -8.99 7.44 0.64
C THR A 136 -9.12 6.98 -0.80
N THR A 137 -9.41 7.88 -1.74
CA THR A 137 -9.59 7.55 -3.16
C THR A 137 -9.10 8.68 -4.06
N ILE A 138 -8.82 8.35 -5.32
CA ILE A 138 -8.71 9.29 -6.44
C ILE A 138 -9.79 8.90 -7.44
N THR A 139 -10.72 9.81 -7.74
CA THR A 139 -11.81 9.54 -8.67
C THR A 139 -11.55 10.23 -10.01
N LEU A 140 -11.60 9.47 -11.10
CA LEU A 140 -11.53 9.94 -12.48
C LEU A 140 -12.94 9.89 -13.06
N THR A 141 -13.49 11.06 -13.37
CA THR A 141 -14.85 11.21 -13.90
C THR A 141 -14.77 11.72 -15.33
N PRO A 142 -15.30 10.99 -16.33
CA PRO A 142 -15.39 11.53 -17.67
C PRO A 142 -16.39 12.69 -17.69
N GLU A 143 -16.12 13.73 -18.47
CA GLU A 143 -17.01 14.90 -18.64
C GLU A 143 -18.21 14.57 -19.57
N THR A 144 -18.73 13.34 -19.49
CA THR A 144 -19.95 12.89 -20.18
C THR A 144 -21.07 12.71 -19.15
N ASP A 145 -22.29 13.14 -19.47
CA ASP A 145 -23.43 13.19 -18.53
C ASP A 145 -23.97 11.80 -18.09
N SER A 146 -23.32 10.68 -18.46
CA SER A 146 -23.89 9.34 -18.31
C SER A 146 -22.88 8.20 -18.20
N ALA A 147 -21.87 8.31 -17.34
CA ALA A 147 -21.01 7.16 -17.03
C ALA A 147 -21.80 6.09 -16.26
N THR A 148 -22.40 5.14 -16.98
CA THR A 148 -23.21 4.05 -16.37
C THR A 148 -22.36 2.85 -15.95
N ARG A 149 -21.07 2.85 -16.27
CA ARG A 149 -20.10 1.81 -15.91
C ARG A 149 -19.00 2.39 -15.04
N GLY A 150 -18.57 1.62 -14.04
CA GLY A 150 -17.54 2.01 -13.10
C GLY A 150 -16.47 0.95 -12.92
N LEU A 151 -15.25 1.40 -12.65
CA LEU A 151 -14.10 0.56 -12.31
C LEU A 151 -13.52 1.04 -10.97
N VAL A 152 -13.54 0.19 -9.95
CA VAL A 152 -12.72 0.42 -8.75
C VAL A 152 -11.38 -0.27 -8.94
N PHE A 153 -10.28 0.49 -8.86
CA PHE A 153 -8.93 0.01 -9.09
C PHE A 153 -8.09 -0.01 -7.80
N GLN A 154 -7.49 -1.16 -7.52
CA GLN A 154 -6.61 -1.41 -6.37
C GLN A 154 -5.14 -1.35 -6.80
N PRO A 155 -4.35 -0.38 -6.31
CA PRO A 155 -2.91 -0.32 -6.54
C PRO A 155 -2.14 -1.56 -6.10
N GLY A 156 -0.99 -1.78 -6.73
CA GLY A 156 0.01 -2.75 -6.30
C GLY A 156 0.72 -2.34 -5.00
N ALA A 157 1.33 -3.32 -4.34
CA ALA A 157 1.94 -3.14 -3.03
C ALA A 157 3.00 -2.03 -3.04
N ARG A 158 2.90 -1.09 -2.11
CA ARG A 158 3.82 0.05 -1.94
C ARG A 158 3.86 1.01 -3.13
N VAL A 159 2.98 0.88 -4.12
CA VAL A 159 2.97 1.79 -5.27
C VAL A 159 2.06 2.97 -4.97
N ASP A 160 2.58 4.18 -5.18
CA ASP A 160 1.81 5.41 -5.10
C ASP A 160 0.56 5.34 -6.00
N PRO A 161 -0.66 5.57 -5.47
CA PRO A 161 -1.91 5.48 -6.25
C PRO A 161 -1.94 6.43 -7.44
N ARG A 162 -1.17 7.53 -7.41
CA ARG A 162 -1.08 8.47 -8.53
C ARG A 162 -0.39 7.87 -9.75
N ALA A 163 0.41 6.81 -9.58
CA ALA A 163 1.10 6.12 -10.66
C ALA A 163 0.15 5.49 -11.69
N TYR A 164 -1.11 5.26 -11.32
CA TYR A 164 -2.11 4.65 -12.22
C TYR A 164 -2.96 5.70 -12.94
N VAL A 165 -2.90 6.96 -12.52
CA VAL A 165 -3.75 8.05 -13.04
C VAL A 165 -3.60 8.25 -14.55
N PRO A 166 -2.39 8.24 -15.15
CA PRO A 166 -2.26 8.37 -16.60
C PRO A 166 -3.04 7.29 -17.38
N MET A 167 -2.81 6.02 -17.04
CA MET A 167 -3.45 4.89 -17.73
C MET A 167 -4.95 4.86 -17.49
N LEU A 168 -5.38 5.07 -16.25
CA LEU A 168 -6.79 5.03 -15.88
C LEU A 168 -7.55 6.28 -16.35
N THR A 169 -6.87 7.38 -16.67
CA THR A 169 -7.47 8.53 -17.37
C THR A 169 -7.90 8.11 -18.78
N GLU A 170 -7.10 7.32 -19.50
CA GLU A 170 -7.50 6.80 -20.80
C GLU A 170 -8.69 5.83 -20.71
N VAL A 171 -8.71 4.97 -19.68
CA VAL A 171 -9.89 4.15 -19.39
C VAL A 171 -11.11 5.04 -19.12
N SER A 172 -10.94 6.10 -18.33
CA SER A 172 -12.03 7.01 -18.00
C SER A 172 -12.56 7.74 -19.23
N ARG A 173 -11.69 8.18 -20.16
CA ARG A 173 -12.07 8.80 -21.44
C ARG A 173 -13.01 7.94 -22.28
N SER A 174 -13.03 6.63 -22.09
CA SER A 174 -13.98 5.73 -22.76
C SER A 174 -15.41 5.77 -22.18
N GLY A 175 -15.70 6.68 -21.24
CA GLY A 175 -17.00 6.82 -20.59
C GLY A 175 -17.15 5.98 -19.31
N VAL A 176 -16.03 5.62 -18.68
CA VAL A 176 -15.99 4.84 -17.44
C VAL A 176 -15.66 5.74 -16.26
N LEU A 177 -16.44 5.65 -15.19
CA LEU A 177 -16.07 6.26 -13.91
C LEU A 177 -15.00 5.38 -13.25
N VAL A 178 -13.84 5.92 -12.91
CA VAL A 178 -12.76 5.14 -12.27
C VAL A 178 -12.50 5.64 -10.86
N VAL A 179 -12.40 4.74 -9.89
CA VAL A 179 -12.03 5.06 -8.51
C VAL A 179 -10.77 4.28 -8.13
N ILE A 180 -9.65 4.98 -7.96
CA ILE A 180 -8.39 4.41 -7.49
C ILE A 180 -8.40 4.43 -5.96
N VAL A 181 -8.22 3.28 -5.33
CA VAL A 181 -8.18 3.15 -3.86
C VAL A 181 -6.82 3.59 -3.33
N LYS A 182 -6.81 4.42 -2.29
CA LYS A 182 -5.61 4.68 -1.48
C LYS A 182 -5.58 3.69 -0.32
N GLN A 183 -4.81 2.64 -0.46
CA GLN A 183 -4.78 1.53 0.52
C GLN A 183 -4.03 1.95 1.79
N PRO A 184 -4.43 1.51 2.99
CA PRO A 184 -3.62 1.70 4.19
C PRO A 184 -2.24 1.07 4.00
N PHE A 185 -1.21 1.87 4.25
CA PHE A 185 0.19 1.46 4.08
C PHE A 185 0.57 1.05 2.64
N ASP A 186 -0.25 1.41 1.64
CA ASP A 186 -0.15 0.97 0.26
C ASP A 186 -0.21 -0.57 0.12
N ILE A 187 -1.01 -1.24 0.98
CA ILE A 187 -1.18 -2.70 0.98
C ILE A 187 -2.64 -3.08 0.71
N GLY A 188 -2.89 -3.74 -0.43
CA GLY A 188 -4.25 -4.10 -0.87
C GLY A 188 -5.06 -4.96 0.09
N PHE A 189 -4.43 -5.86 0.83
CA PHE A 189 -5.12 -6.69 1.82
C PHE A 189 -5.73 -5.88 2.98
N LEU A 190 -5.25 -4.65 3.24
CA LEU A 190 -5.82 -3.77 4.26
C LEU A 190 -7.00 -2.95 3.74
N ALA A 191 -7.39 -3.14 2.47
CA ALA A 191 -8.43 -2.39 1.79
C ALA A 191 -9.30 -3.28 0.88
N ILE A 192 -9.43 -4.58 1.17
CA ILE A 192 -10.22 -5.52 0.33
C ILE A 192 -11.65 -4.99 0.13
N ASP A 193 -12.28 -4.49 1.18
CA ASP A 193 -13.67 -4.00 1.16
C ASP A 193 -13.83 -2.55 0.69
N ALA A 194 -12.73 -1.86 0.35
CA ALA A 194 -12.78 -0.47 -0.12
C ALA A 194 -13.71 -0.24 -1.34
N PRO A 195 -13.86 -1.18 -2.30
CA PRO A 195 -14.79 -1.00 -3.41
C PRO A 195 -16.24 -0.80 -2.99
N ALA A 196 -16.69 -1.36 -1.85
CA ALA A 196 -18.08 -1.20 -1.40
C ALA A 196 -18.44 0.28 -1.17
N ALA A 197 -17.54 1.05 -0.54
CA ALA A 197 -17.76 2.47 -0.29
C ALA A 197 -17.72 3.29 -1.59
N ALA A 198 -16.85 2.93 -2.54
CA ALA A 198 -16.78 3.58 -3.84
C ALA A 198 -18.06 3.33 -4.67
N ILE A 199 -18.54 2.09 -4.70
CA ILE A 199 -19.79 1.70 -5.38
C ILE A 199 -20.98 2.46 -4.79
N ALA A 200 -21.11 2.51 -3.46
CA ALA A 200 -22.21 3.19 -2.79
C ALA A 200 -22.21 4.72 -3.00
N ALA A 201 -21.04 5.32 -3.22
CA ALA A 201 -20.91 6.77 -3.45
C ALA A 201 -21.37 7.22 -4.85
N HIS A 202 -21.58 6.28 -5.78
CA HIS A 202 -21.85 6.55 -7.19
C HIS A 202 -23.09 5.77 -7.68
N PRO A 203 -24.30 6.09 -7.16
CA PRO A 203 -25.54 5.40 -7.52
C PRO A 203 -25.95 5.57 -9.00
N GLU A 204 -25.36 6.52 -9.71
CA GLU A 204 -25.51 6.71 -11.15
C GLU A 204 -24.88 5.58 -11.98
N VAL A 205 -23.88 4.88 -11.43
CA VAL A 205 -23.22 3.73 -12.06
C VAL A 205 -24.05 2.47 -11.84
N ARG A 206 -24.43 1.81 -12.94
CA ARG A 206 -25.28 0.61 -12.92
C ARG A 206 -24.48 -0.69 -12.90
N THR A 207 -23.31 -0.67 -13.53
CA THR A 207 -22.49 -1.87 -13.69
C THR A 207 -21.07 -1.59 -13.23
N TRP A 208 -20.59 -2.40 -12.29
CA TRP A 208 -19.26 -2.26 -11.72
C TRP A 208 -18.33 -3.39 -12.12
N ALA A 209 -17.10 -3.02 -12.43
CA ALA A 209 -15.95 -3.90 -12.37
C ALA A 209 -15.07 -3.48 -11.19
N VAL A 210 -14.28 -4.43 -10.70
CA VAL A 210 -13.12 -4.13 -9.87
C VAL A 210 -11.87 -4.61 -10.59
N GLY A 211 -10.72 -4.03 -10.27
CA GLY A 211 -9.46 -4.48 -10.81
C GLY A 211 -8.30 -4.05 -9.96
N GLY A 212 -7.12 -4.52 -10.32
CA GLY A 212 -5.93 -4.09 -9.62
C GLY A 212 -4.65 -4.64 -10.21
N HIS A 213 -3.56 -4.02 -9.78
CA HIS A 213 -2.21 -4.39 -10.17
C HIS A 213 -1.54 -5.25 -9.10
N SER A 214 -0.88 -6.35 -9.47
CA SER A 214 -0.08 -7.17 -8.55
C SER A 214 -0.87 -7.56 -7.30
N LEU A 215 -0.39 -7.25 -6.09
CA LEU A 215 -1.12 -7.44 -4.82
C LEU A 215 -2.53 -6.81 -4.80
N GLY A 216 -2.70 -5.67 -5.47
CA GLY A 216 -4.00 -5.02 -5.63
C GLY A 216 -4.97 -5.84 -6.46
N GLY A 217 -4.49 -6.54 -7.49
CA GLY A 217 -5.30 -7.47 -8.29
C GLY A 217 -5.76 -8.68 -7.48
N VAL A 218 -4.88 -9.20 -6.61
CA VAL A 218 -5.23 -10.26 -5.65
C VAL A 218 -6.34 -9.78 -4.71
N ALA A 219 -6.20 -8.57 -4.14
CA ALA A 219 -7.24 -7.98 -3.28
C ALA A 219 -8.56 -7.73 -4.04
N ALA A 220 -8.49 -7.22 -5.27
CA ALA A 220 -9.66 -6.99 -6.12
C ALA A 220 -10.39 -8.29 -6.45
N SER A 221 -9.65 -9.37 -6.75
CA SER A 221 -10.24 -10.70 -7.02
C SER A 221 -10.97 -11.27 -5.81
N SER A 222 -10.41 -11.06 -4.60
CA SER A 222 -11.05 -11.49 -3.35
C SER A 222 -12.36 -10.74 -3.10
N TYR A 223 -12.39 -9.43 -3.36
CA TYR A 223 -13.63 -8.66 -3.31
C TYR A 223 -14.65 -9.13 -4.36
N ALA A 224 -14.22 -9.29 -5.62
CA ALA A 224 -15.10 -9.70 -6.71
C ALA A 224 -15.76 -11.06 -6.45
N GLY A 225 -14.98 -12.05 -5.98
CA GLY A 225 -15.49 -13.39 -5.68
C GLY A 225 -16.49 -13.45 -4.53
N SER A 226 -16.45 -12.48 -3.61
CA SER A 226 -17.40 -12.37 -2.49
C SER A 226 -18.61 -11.48 -2.78
N HIS A 227 -18.61 -10.77 -3.91
CA HIS A 227 -19.61 -9.74 -4.26
C HIS A 227 -20.09 -9.86 -5.71
N THR A 228 -20.29 -11.07 -6.21
CA THR A 228 -20.73 -11.35 -7.59
C THR A 228 -22.14 -10.84 -7.90
N ASP A 229 -22.90 -10.43 -6.88
CA ASP A 229 -24.20 -9.77 -6.99
C ASP A 229 -24.08 -8.28 -7.38
N THR A 230 -23.00 -7.61 -6.96
CA THR A 230 -22.75 -6.18 -7.21
C THR A 230 -21.67 -5.90 -8.25
N VAL A 231 -20.72 -6.84 -8.43
CA VAL A 231 -19.62 -6.74 -9.40
C VAL A 231 -19.89 -7.70 -10.56
N ARG A 232 -19.69 -7.21 -11.79
CA ARG A 232 -19.84 -7.98 -13.04
C ARG A 232 -18.52 -8.23 -13.77
N GLY A 233 -17.49 -7.44 -13.49
CA GLY A 233 -16.20 -7.52 -14.14
C GLY A 233 -15.01 -7.59 -13.18
N LEU A 234 -13.95 -8.29 -13.58
CA LEU A 234 -12.65 -8.30 -12.91
C LEU A 234 -11.53 -8.01 -13.92
N VAL A 235 -10.69 -7.01 -13.63
CA VAL A 235 -9.48 -6.72 -14.41
C VAL A 235 -8.24 -7.04 -13.58
N LEU A 236 -7.38 -7.94 -14.05
CA LEU A 236 -6.11 -8.28 -13.42
C LEU A 236 -4.95 -7.70 -14.23
N TRP A 237 -4.20 -6.78 -13.64
CA TRP A 237 -2.98 -6.20 -14.21
C TRP A 237 -1.77 -6.86 -13.56
N ALA A 238 -1.01 -7.67 -14.31
CA ALA A 238 0.14 -8.43 -13.79
C ALA A 238 -0.17 -9.10 -12.44
N SER A 239 -1.27 -9.86 -12.41
CA SER A 239 -1.85 -10.42 -11.20
C SER A 239 -2.67 -11.68 -11.52
N TYR A 240 -3.04 -12.41 -10.46
CA TYR A 240 -3.82 -13.64 -10.50
C TYR A 240 -4.82 -13.66 -9.34
N PRO A 241 -5.93 -14.41 -9.42
CA PRO A 241 -6.96 -14.40 -8.39
C PRO A 241 -6.50 -15.08 -7.09
N LEU A 242 -7.09 -14.67 -5.97
CA LEU A 242 -6.99 -15.40 -4.70
C LEU A 242 -8.06 -16.49 -4.63
N GLY A 243 -7.67 -17.71 -5.02
CA GLY A 243 -8.59 -18.85 -5.08
C GLY A 243 -9.43 -18.87 -6.36
N SER A 244 -10.24 -19.92 -6.51
CA SER A 244 -10.98 -20.16 -7.76
C SER A 244 -12.21 -19.26 -7.90
N LEU A 245 -12.26 -18.56 -9.03
CA LEU A 245 -13.38 -17.79 -9.56
C LEU A 245 -13.97 -18.44 -10.81
N ALA A 246 -13.61 -19.69 -11.14
CA ALA A 246 -14.01 -20.37 -12.38
C ALA A 246 -15.53 -20.46 -12.59
N GLN A 247 -16.31 -20.44 -11.50
CA GLN A 247 -17.79 -20.51 -11.53
C GLN A 247 -18.45 -19.21 -11.05
N SER A 248 -17.70 -18.11 -10.99
CA SER A 248 -18.19 -16.82 -10.46
C SER A 248 -19.21 -16.13 -11.38
N GLY A 249 -19.19 -16.43 -12.67
CA GLY A 249 -19.98 -15.73 -13.69
C GLY A 249 -19.49 -14.30 -14.00
N LEU A 250 -18.32 -13.91 -13.48
CA LEU A 250 -17.69 -12.63 -13.78
C LEU A 250 -17.11 -12.62 -15.20
N GLN A 251 -17.20 -11.49 -15.89
CA GLN A 251 -16.36 -11.24 -17.06
C GLN A 251 -14.95 -10.88 -16.57
N VAL A 252 -13.92 -11.59 -17.01
CA VAL A 252 -12.55 -11.38 -16.54
C VAL A 252 -11.61 -11.01 -17.69
N ALA A 253 -10.78 -9.98 -17.49
CA ALA A 253 -9.62 -9.71 -18.31
C ALA A 253 -8.33 -9.90 -17.50
N SER A 254 -7.49 -10.82 -17.93
CA SER A 254 -6.15 -11.08 -17.39
C SER A 254 -5.10 -10.48 -18.33
N ILE A 255 -4.42 -9.44 -17.87
CA ILE A 255 -3.43 -8.70 -18.66
C ILE A 255 -2.06 -8.90 -17.99
N SER A 256 -1.09 -9.48 -18.71
CA SER A 256 0.22 -9.85 -18.17
C SER A 256 1.37 -9.42 -19.08
N GLY A 257 2.59 -9.30 -18.54
CA GLY A 257 3.80 -9.02 -19.33
C GLY A 257 4.58 -10.29 -19.63
N SER A 258 5.09 -10.47 -20.85
CA SER A 258 5.91 -11.67 -21.18
C SER A 258 7.32 -11.64 -20.59
N ALA A 259 7.78 -10.48 -20.11
CA ALA A 259 9.03 -10.30 -19.39
C ALA A 259 8.83 -9.95 -17.90
N ASP A 260 7.62 -10.13 -17.36
CA ASP A 260 7.33 -9.93 -15.93
C ASP A 260 8.02 -11.03 -15.10
N ALA A 261 8.82 -10.62 -14.11
CA ALA A 261 9.55 -11.54 -13.22
C ALA A 261 8.93 -11.64 -11.81
N LEU A 262 7.81 -10.96 -11.53
CA LEU A 262 7.13 -10.95 -10.24
C LEU A 262 5.77 -11.67 -10.30
N ALA A 263 4.97 -11.37 -11.33
CA ALA A 263 3.79 -12.14 -11.71
C ALA A 263 4.12 -12.86 -13.01
N THR A 264 4.90 -13.94 -12.88
CA THR A 264 5.57 -14.55 -14.03
C THR A 264 4.58 -15.13 -15.02
N PRO A 265 4.93 -15.27 -16.32
CA PRO A 265 4.09 -15.97 -17.27
C PRO A 265 3.66 -17.37 -16.80
N ALA A 266 4.50 -18.06 -16.03
CA ALA A 266 4.18 -19.35 -15.44
C ALA A 266 3.11 -19.24 -14.34
N ASP A 267 3.16 -18.21 -13.49
CA ASP A 267 2.13 -17.95 -12.47
C ASP A 267 0.78 -17.63 -13.14
N ILE A 268 0.80 -16.82 -14.19
CA ILE A 268 -0.40 -16.47 -14.96
C ILE A 268 -1.00 -17.72 -15.62
N GLU A 269 -0.18 -18.54 -16.29
CA GLU A 269 -0.63 -19.80 -16.89
C GLU A 269 -1.22 -20.76 -15.85
N ALA A 270 -0.57 -20.90 -14.69
CA ALA A 270 -1.06 -21.74 -13.61
C ALA A 270 -2.41 -21.26 -13.06
N SER A 271 -2.67 -19.95 -13.06
CA SER A 271 -3.91 -19.36 -12.54
C SER A 271 -5.12 -19.48 -13.46
N ARG A 272 -4.95 -19.92 -14.73
CA ARG A 272 -6.05 -19.96 -15.71
C ARG A 272 -7.19 -20.87 -15.28
N VAL A 273 -6.88 -21.94 -14.55
CA VAL A 273 -7.87 -22.88 -14.00
C VAL A 273 -8.75 -22.26 -12.91
N ASP A 274 -8.29 -21.16 -12.32
CA ASP A 274 -9.01 -20.41 -11.30
C ASP A 274 -9.89 -19.30 -11.88
N LEU A 275 -9.88 -19.09 -13.20
CA LEU A 275 -10.69 -18.07 -13.86
C LEU A 275 -11.83 -18.70 -14.69
N PRO A 276 -12.89 -17.95 -14.97
CA PRO A 276 -13.94 -18.38 -15.89
C PRO A 276 -13.36 -18.83 -17.24
N GLY A 277 -13.96 -19.86 -17.84
CA GLY A 277 -13.47 -20.45 -19.09
C GLY A 277 -13.50 -19.49 -20.30
N ASP A 278 -14.25 -18.41 -20.19
CA ASP A 278 -14.35 -17.31 -21.16
C ASP A 278 -13.54 -16.06 -20.76
N ALA A 279 -12.67 -16.15 -19.76
CA ALA A 279 -11.75 -15.08 -19.41
C ALA A 279 -10.88 -14.65 -20.62
N ALA A 280 -10.77 -13.35 -20.85
CA ALA A 280 -9.93 -12.77 -21.88
C ALA A 280 -8.48 -12.66 -21.38
N TYR A 281 -7.52 -13.10 -22.18
CA TYR A 281 -6.10 -13.03 -21.86
C TYR A 281 -5.38 -12.11 -22.84
N THR A 282 -4.61 -11.16 -22.31
CA THR A 282 -3.75 -10.27 -23.11
C THR A 282 -2.34 -10.32 -22.55
N VAL A 283 -1.40 -10.80 -23.38
CA VAL A 283 0.03 -10.78 -23.06
C VAL A 283 0.66 -9.59 -23.76
N VAL A 284 1.23 -8.68 -22.98
CA VAL A 284 2.02 -7.55 -23.46
C VAL A 284 3.42 -8.08 -23.74
N GLU A 285 3.73 -8.27 -25.02
CA GLU A 285 5.02 -8.79 -25.42
C GLU A 285 6.17 -7.83 -25.06
N GLY A 286 7.18 -8.36 -24.36
CA GLY A 286 8.28 -7.56 -23.78
C GLY A 286 7.87 -6.72 -22.57
N GLY A 287 6.61 -6.76 -22.14
CA GLY A 287 6.11 -6.03 -20.98
C GLY A 287 6.67 -6.60 -19.67
N VAL A 288 7.00 -5.71 -18.74
CA VAL A 288 7.52 -6.02 -17.39
C VAL A 288 6.54 -5.55 -16.32
N HIS A 289 6.67 -6.05 -15.09
CA HIS A 289 5.75 -5.74 -13.98
C HIS A 289 5.60 -4.23 -13.75
N ALA A 290 6.73 -3.52 -13.81
CA ALA A 290 6.82 -2.10 -13.55
C ALA A 290 6.09 -1.23 -14.59
N PHE A 291 5.67 -1.80 -15.73
CA PHE A 291 4.95 -1.05 -16.78
C PHE A 291 3.44 -0.98 -16.54
N PHE A 292 2.90 -1.76 -15.60
CA PHE A 292 1.49 -1.73 -15.18
C PHE A 292 1.14 -0.55 -14.25
N GLY A 293 2.07 0.38 -14.09
CA GLY A 293 1.87 1.71 -13.51
C GLY A 293 3.03 2.63 -13.89
N ASP A 294 2.97 3.90 -13.53
CA ASP A 294 4.00 4.89 -13.83
C ASP A 294 4.75 5.32 -12.56
N TYR A 295 5.59 4.40 -12.05
CA TYR A 295 6.36 4.54 -10.81
C TYR A 295 7.85 4.19 -10.94
N GLY A 296 8.35 4.12 -12.18
CA GLY A 296 9.76 3.80 -12.47
C GLY A 296 10.03 2.30 -12.60
N GLU A 297 11.26 1.89 -12.29
CA GLU A 297 11.70 0.49 -12.29
C GLU A 297 11.46 -0.16 -10.92
N GLN A 298 11.21 -1.47 -10.91
CA GLN A 298 11.01 -2.25 -9.70
C GLN A 298 12.13 -3.28 -9.50
N PRO A 299 12.76 -3.35 -8.32
CA PRO A 299 13.76 -4.38 -8.03
C PRO A 299 13.17 -5.79 -8.17
N GLY A 300 13.89 -6.67 -8.87
CA GLY A 300 13.48 -8.06 -9.10
C GLY A 300 12.60 -8.27 -10.33
N ASP A 301 12.31 -7.20 -11.09
CA ASP A 301 11.58 -7.29 -12.35
C ASP A 301 12.49 -7.70 -13.54
N GLY A 302 11.87 -8.03 -14.66
CA GLY A 302 12.59 -8.38 -15.88
C GLY A 302 13.09 -7.18 -16.68
N THR A 303 13.77 -7.47 -17.79
CA THR A 303 14.25 -6.45 -18.72
C THR A 303 13.17 -6.17 -19.77
N PRO A 304 12.73 -4.91 -19.96
CA PRO A 304 11.69 -4.60 -20.93
C PRO A 304 12.16 -4.83 -22.36
N GLY A 305 11.34 -5.54 -23.13
CA GLY A 305 11.49 -5.76 -24.58
C GLY A 305 10.62 -4.83 -25.44
N VAL A 306 9.83 -3.97 -24.81
CA VAL A 306 8.89 -3.03 -25.43
C VAL A 306 9.02 -1.66 -24.76
N SER A 307 8.52 -0.60 -25.39
CA SER A 307 8.45 0.70 -24.71
C SER A 307 7.34 0.69 -23.64
N ARG A 308 7.52 1.49 -22.57
CA ARG A 308 6.50 1.67 -21.53
C ARG A 308 5.19 2.17 -22.13
N GLU A 309 5.26 3.11 -23.05
CA GLU A 309 4.07 3.68 -23.68
C GLU A 309 3.28 2.62 -24.45
N ASP A 310 3.95 1.81 -25.28
CA ASP A 310 3.28 0.77 -26.06
C ASP A 310 2.69 -0.34 -25.17
N ALA A 311 3.38 -0.68 -24.07
CA ALA A 311 2.85 -1.61 -23.08
C ALA A 311 1.59 -1.04 -22.40
N GLN A 312 1.65 0.21 -21.95
CA GLN A 312 0.54 0.86 -21.26
C GLN A 312 -0.67 1.04 -22.16
N ARG A 313 -0.48 1.35 -23.45
CA ARG A 313 -1.59 1.40 -24.42
C ARG A 313 -2.29 0.04 -24.54
N GLN A 314 -1.55 -1.06 -24.67
CA GLN A 314 -2.16 -2.41 -24.71
C GLN A 314 -2.92 -2.77 -23.43
N ILE A 315 -2.40 -2.38 -22.26
CA ILE A 315 -3.06 -2.61 -20.96
C ILE A 315 -4.37 -1.82 -20.87
N VAL A 316 -4.34 -0.55 -21.29
CA VAL A 316 -5.53 0.30 -21.37
C VAL A 316 -6.56 -0.28 -22.33
N ASP A 317 -6.15 -0.64 -23.56
CA ASP A 317 -7.04 -1.16 -24.59
C ASP A 317 -7.76 -2.44 -24.14
N ALA A 318 -7.04 -3.38 -23.52
CA ALA A 318 -7.62 -4.60 -22.97
C ALA A 318 -8.60 -4.30 -21.80
N THR A 319 -8.29 -3.30 -20.98
CA THR A 319 -9.17 -2.86 -19.90
C THR A 319 -10.45 -2.22 -20.45
N VAL A 320 -10.33 -1.33 -21.43
CA VAL A 320 -11.48 -0.69 -22.10
C VAL A 320 -12.35 -1.75 -22.79
N ALA A 321 -11.74 -2.76 -23.42
CA ALA A 321 -12.46 -3.86 -24.04
C ALA A 321 -13.33 -4.63 -23.03
N LEU A 322 -12.80 -4.95 -21.84
CA LEU A 322 -13.62 -5.54 -20.77
C LEU A 322 -14.75 -4.60 -20.34
N MET A 323 -14.44 -3.33 -20.10
CA MET A 323 -15.47 -2.39 -19.67
C MET A 323 -16.59 -2.24 -20.71
N ALA A 324 -16.25 -2.30 -22.00
CA ALA A 324 -17.22 -2.25 -23.09
C ALA A 324 -18.10 -3.51 -23.20
N SER A 325 -17.59 -4.69 -22.81
CA SER A 325 -18.36 -5.95 -22.83
C SER A 325 -19.35 -6.09 -21.69
N LEU A 326 -19.22 -5.28 -20.64
CA LEU A 326 -20.13 -5.28 -19.50
C LEU A 326 -21.49 -4.66 -19.87
N PRO A 327 -22.61 -5.14 -19.29
CA PRO A 327 -23.94 -4.57 -19.52
C PRO A 327 -24.00 -3.07 -19.19
N THR A 328 -24.81 -2.32 -19.94
CA THR A 328 -25.12 -0.90 -19.65
C THR A 328 -26.36 -0.70 -18.78
N SER A 329 -27.14 -1.78 -18.56
CA SER A 329 -28.43 -1.81 -17.87
C SER A 329 -28.62 -3.09 -17.06
#